data_AF-Q9R917-F1
#
_entry.id   AF-Q9R917-F1
#
_cell.length_a   1.000
_cell.length_b   1.000
_cell.length_c   1.000
_cell.angle_alpha   90.00
_cell.angle_beta   90.00
_cell.angle_gamma   90.00
#
_symmetry.space_group_name_H-M   'P 1'
#
loop_
_entity.id
_entity.type
_entity.pdbx_description
1 polymer ?
#
loop_
_entity_poly.entity_id
_entity_poly.type
_entity_poly.pdbx_seq_one_letter_code
_entity_poly.pdbx_strand_id
1 'polypeptide(L)'
;MNKRAAPRRKESKAEVEKVEAIRKGLLLASKWLSNPRTPVWARRHTPRGWASALTEPAAHGWTAADLNDTIDDWANAQNMVPTPKHPIAFIRWLMKQQDLAFAPHVLAQIAADQEKAERERQSAALEMERERYASAAPEDSPGRQAARLVARRAADTARCRKVDTSARENAAQPVWITHLRDLGPQ
;
A
#
# COMPACT_ATOMS: atom_id res chain seq x y z
N MET A 1 -50.08 44.62 -20.96
CA MET A 1 -50.11 43.15 -21.16
C MET A 1 -48.92 42.52 -20.43
N ASN A 2 -49.13 41.98 -19.24
CA ASN A 2 -48.06 41.40 -18.41
C ASN A 2 -47.65 40.02 -18.94
N LYS A 3 -46.38 39.89 -19.37
CA LYS A 3 -45.73 38.61 -19.69
C LYS A 3 -45.61 37.80 -18.40
N ARG A 4 -46.44 36.78 -18.24
CA ARG A 4 -46.36 35.83 -17.13
C ARG A 4 -45.06 35.02 -17.26
N ALA A 5 -44.14 35.19 -16.31
CA ALA A 5 -42.96 34.35 -16.20
C ALA A 5 -43.39 32.90 -15.90
N ALA A 6 -42.84 31.94 -16.66
CA ALA A 6 -43.11 30.52 -16.44
C ALA A 6 -42.61 30.08 -15.05
N PRO A 7 -43.35 29.25 -14.31
CA PRO A 7 -42.91 28.78 -13.00
C PRO A 7 -41.64 27.92 -13.13
N ARG A 8 -40.59 28.24 -12.35
CA ARG A 8 -39.40 27.38 -12.21
C ARG A 8 -39.87 25.99 -11.76
N ARG A 9 -39.72 25.00 -12.63
CA ARG A 9 -39.95 23.59 -12.30
C ARG A 9 -39.04 23.23 -11.13
N LYS A 10 -39.61 22.70 -10.04
CA LYS A 10 -38.83 22.14 -8.94
C LYS A 10 -38.09 20.93 -9.49
N GLU A 11 -36.76 20.98 -9.53
CA GLU A 11 -35.92 19.83 -9.88
C GLU A 11 -36.33 18.65 -9.01
N SER A 12 -36.63 17.52 -9.64
CA SER A 12 -37.02 16.32 -8.90
C SER A 12 -35.80 15.73 -8.21
N LYS A 13 -35.98 15.07 -7.06
CA LYS A 13 -34.89 14.38 -6.33
C LYS A 13 -34.06 13.47 -7.24
N ALA A 14 -34.71 12.76 -8.17
CA ALA A 14 -34.06 11.88 -9.14
C ALA A 14 -33.14 12.62 -10.12
N GLU A 15 -33.47 13.87 -10.47
CA GLU A 15 -32.65 14.69 -11.36
C GLU A 15 -31.37 15.16 -10.66
N VAL A 16 -31.48 15.55 -9.39
CA VAL A 16 -30.33 15.92 -8.55
C VAL A 16 -29.38 14.72 -8.39
N GLU A 17 -29.91 13.54 -8.07
CA GLU A 17 -29.12 12.31 -7.91
C GLU A 17 -28.41 11.92 -9.21
N LYS A 18 -29.10 12.02 -10.35
CA LYS A 18 -28.50 11.77 -11.67
C LYS A 18 -27.35 12.74 -11.96
N VAL A 19 -27.51 14.03 -11.66
CA VAL A 19 -26.46 15.04 -11.84
C VAL A 19 -25.26 14.74 -10.94
N GLU A 20 -25.49 14.33 -9.69
CA GLU A 20 -24.43 13.95 -8.77
C GLU A 20 -23.67 12.71 -9.25
N ALA A 21 -24.38 11.69 -9.74
CA ALA A 21 -23.77 10.47 -10.28
C ALA A 21 -22.89 10.78 -11.50
N ILE A 22 -23.36 11.63 -12.42
CA ILE A 22 -22.56 12.09 -13.56
C ILE A 22 -21.32 12.87 -13.10
N ARG A 23 -21.43 13.69 -12.05
CA ARG A 23 -20.30 14.41 -11.46
C ARG A 23 -19.28 13.44 -10.87
N LYS A 24 -19.71 12.38 -10.18
CA LYS A 24 -18.83 11.31 -9.66
C LYS A 24 -18.11 10.58 -10.80
N GLY A 25 -18.84 10.21 -11.86
CA GLY A 25 -18.26 9.60 -13.07
C GLY A 25 -17.22 10.52 -13.75
N LEU A 26 -17.49 11.83 -13.81
CA LEU A 26 -16.55 12.81 -14.34
C LEU A 26 -15.27 12.92 -13.50
N LEU A 27 -15.39 12.91 -12.16
CA LEU A 27 -14.24 12.95 -11.26
C LEU A 27 -13.38 11.69 -11.40
N LEU A 28 -14.01 10.51 -11.44
CA LEU A 28 -13.31 9.25 -11.67
C LEU A 28 -12.59 9.26 -13.02
N ALA A 29 -13.26 9.72 -14.09
CA ALA A 29 -12.66 9.87 -15.40
C ALA A 29 -11.43 10.78 -15.39
N SER A 30 -11.51 11.92 -14.70
CA SER A 30 -10.40 12.87 -14.60
C SER A 30 -9.19 12.27 -13.88
N LYS A 31 -9.43 11.60 -12.74
CA LYS A 31 -8.39 10.88 -11.98
C LYS A 31 -7.78 9.77 -12.82
N TRP A 32 -8.60 9.01 -13.54
CA TRP A 32 -8.14 7.92 -14.39
C TRP A 32 -7.27 8.43 -15.54
N LEU A 33 -7.69 9.47 -16.27
CA LEU A 33 -6.86 10.02 -17.36
C LEU A 33 -5.54 10.63 -16.88
N SER A 34 -5.49 11.11 -15.64
CA SER A 34 -4.27 11.66 -15.01
C SER A 34 -3.31 10.57 -14.50
N ASN A 35 -3.77 9.33 -14.37
CA ASN A 35 -2.94 8.23 -13.87
C ASN A 35 -1.91 7.80 -14.95
N PRO A 36 -0.61 7.66 -14.61
CA PRO A 36 0.42 7.21 -15.54
C PRO A 36 0.16 5.84 -16.19
N ARG A 37 -0.49 4.91 -15.47
CA ARG A 37 -0.83 3.56 -15.96
C ARG A 37 -1.95 3.54 -17.00
N THR A 38 -2.67 4.64 -17.18
CA THR A 38 -3.81 4.68 -18.08
C THR A 38 -3.41 4.51 -19.54
N PRO A 39 -4.08 3.61 -20.30
CA PRO A 39 -3.71 3.35 -21.69
C PRO A 39 -3.80 4.58 -22.59
N VAL A 40 -2.92 4.66 -23.59
CA VAL A 40 -2.84 5.78 -24.52
C VAL A 40 -4.14 5.99 -25.29
N TRP A 41 -4.83 4.90 -25.67
CA TRP A 41 -6.12 4.99 -26.36
C TRP A 41 -7.20 5.66 -25.49
N ALA A 42 -7.13 5.54 -24.16
CA ALA A 42 -8.10 6.15 -23.27
C ALA A 42 -7.91 7.67 -23.18
N ARG A 43 -6.65 8.11 -23.20
CA ARG A 43 -6.24 9.53 -23.16
C ARG A 43 -6.63 10.33 -24.40
N ARG A 44 -7.00 9.66 -25.50
CA ARG A 44 -7.52 10.32 -26.71
C ARG A 44 -8.92 10.91 -26.51
N HIS A 45 -9.60 10.55 -25.44
CA HIS A 45 -10.94 11.03 -25.09
C HIS A 45 -10.90 11.97 -23.89
N THR A 46 -11.94 12.81 -23.77
CA THR A 46 -12.06 13.77 -22.67
C THR A 46 -12.71 13.13 -21.44
N PRO A 47 -12.45 13.67 -20.22
CA PRO A 47 -13.15 13.22 -19.02
C PRO A 47 -14.68 13.24 -19.16
N ARG A 48 -15.23 14.23 -19.90
CA ARG A 48 -16.66 14.32 -20.19
C ARG A 48 -17.16 13.17 -21.07
N GLY A 49 -16.38 12.74 -22.05
CA GLY A 49 -16.71 11.57 -22.88
C GLY A 49 -16.79 10.27 -22.07
N TRP A 50 -15.92 10.15 -21.06
CA TRP A 50 -15.87 9.01 -20.14
C TRP A 50 -16.93 9.03 -19.05
N ALA A 51 -17.38 10.21 -18.62
CA ALA A 51 -18.23 10.38 -17.43
C ALA A 51 -19.42 9.41 -17.41
N SER A 52 -20.16 9.30 -18.52
CA SER A 52 -21.33 8.42 -18.61
C SER A 52 -21.01 6.92 -18.49
N ALA A 53 -19.84 6.48 -18.95
CA ALA A 53 -19.41 5.08 -18.84
C ALA A 53 -18.93 4.74 -17.43
N LEU A 54 -18.47 5.74 -16.68
CA LEU A 54 -17.89 5.58 -15.36
C LEU A 54 -18.82 6.01 -14.23
N THR A 55 -20.02 6.51 -14.53
CA THR A 55 -21.02 6.91 -13.54
C THR A 55 -21.34 5.79 -12.56
N GLU A 56 -21.62 4.59 -13.07
CA GLU A 56 -22.02 3.44 -12.26
C GLU A 56 -20.84 2.88 -11.45
N PRO A 57 -19.66 2.58 -12.03
CA PRO A 57 -18.47 2.25 -11.24
C PRO A 57 -18.12 3.28 -10.16
N ALA A 58 -18.20 4.58 -10.49
CA ALA A 58 -17.92 5.64 -9.52
C ALA A 58 -18.92 5.70 -8.37
N ALA A 59 -20.19 5.36 -8.62
CA ALA A 59 -21.21 5.27 -7.57
C ALA A 59 -20.89 4.14 -6.58
N HIS A 60 -20.27 3.06 -7.07
CA HIS A 60 -19.78 1.94 -6.27
C HIS A 60 -18.36 2.13 -5.71
N GLY A 61 -17.79 3.33 -5.83
CA GLY A 61 -16.49 3.66 -5.22
C GLY A 61 -15.27 3.15 -5.97
N TRP A 62 -15.41 2.72 -7.23
CA TRP A 62 -14.27 2.30 -8.06
C TRP A 62 -13.26 3.43 -8.23
N THR A 63 -11.99 3.06 -8.24
CA THR A 63 -10.87 3.98 -8.37
C THR A 63 -10.20 3.88 -9.75
N ALA A 64 -9.34 4.86 -10.05
CA ALA A 64 -8.54 4.85 -11.26
C ALA A 64 -7.55 3.66 -11.32
N ALA A 65 -7.11 3.14 -10.16
CA ALA A 65 -6.24 1.98 -10.09
C ALA A 65 -7.01 0.71 -10.46
N ASP A 66 -8.19 0.52 -9.85
CA ASP A 66 -9.07 -0.63 -10.13
C ASP A 66 -9.40 -0.76 -11.63
N LEU A 67 -9.65 0.37 -12.30
CA LEU A 67 -9.89 0.38 -13.74
C LEU A 67 -8.69 -0.15 -14.53
N ASN A 68 -7.48 0.27 -14.18
CA ASN A 68 -6.27 -0.18 -14.85
C ASN A 68 -5.96 -1.64 -14.53
N ASP A 69 -6.12 -2.05 -13.27
CA ASP A 69 -5.93 -3.44 -12.87
C ASP A 69 -6.92 -4.36 -13.59
N THR A 70 -8.20 -3.97 -13.72
CA THR A 70 -9.19 -4.75 -14.50
C THR A 70 -8.83 -4.85 -15.99
N ILE A 71 -8.27 -3.79 -16.58
CA ILE A 71 -7.80 -3.81 -17.97
C ILE A 71 -6.59 -4.76 -18.11
N ASP A 72 -5.67 -4.71 -17.16
CA ASP A 72 -4.47 -5.57 -17.13
C ASP A 72 -4.85 -7.04 -16.91
N ASP A 73 -5.80 -7.33 -16.02
CA ASP A 73 -6.32 -8.68 -15.78
C ASP A 73 -6.98 -9.26 -17.03
N TRP A 74 -7.81 -8.46 -17.70
CA TRP A 74 -8.39 -8.86 -18.99
C TRP A 74 -7.30 -9.10 -20.04
N ALA A 75 -6.30 -8.22 -20.12
CA ALA A 75 -5.20 -8.33 -21.08
C ALA A 75 -4.37 -9.61 -20.85
N ASN A 76 -4.10 -9.93 -19.58
CA ASN A 76 -3.41 -11.16 -19.17
C ASN A 76 -4.24 -12.40 -19.50
N ALA A 77 -5.55 -12.39 -19.18
CA ALA A 77 -6.45 -13.50 -19.46
C ALA A 77 -6.59 -13.77 -20.97
N GLN A 78 -6.53 -12.73 -21.80
CA GLN A 78 -6.58 -12.83 -23.27
C GLN A 78 -5.20 -12.95 -23.92
N ASN A 79 -4.13 -12.89 -23.14
CA ASN A 79 -2.73 -12.83 -23.59
C ASN A 79 -2.50 -11.78 -24.71
N MET A 80 -3.11 -10.60 -24.59
CA MET A 80 -3.01 -9.54 -25.60
C MET A 80 -3.13 -8.13 -25.00
N VAL A 81 -2.47 -7.14 -25.62
CA VAL A 81 -2.60 -5.73 -25.24
C VAL A 81 -3.87 -5.14 -25.87
N PRO A 82 -4.78 -4.51 -25.10
CA PRO A 82 -6.02 -3.96 -25.63
C PRO A 82 -5.78 -2.77 -26.56
N THR A 83 -6.23 -2.90 -27.81
CA THR A 83 -6.29 -1.80 -28.80
C THR A 83 -7.72 -1.63 -29.35
N PRO A 84 -8.68 -1.17 -28.52
CA PRO A 84 -10.09 -1.12 -28.91
C PRO A 84 -10.36 -0.05 -29.98
N LYS A 85 -11.11 -0.42 -31.03
CA LYS A 85 -11.63 0.55 -32.02
C LYS A 85 -12.64 1.51 -31.41
N HIS A 86 -13.38 1.06 -30.40
CA HIS A 86 -14.36 1.86 -29.66
C HIS A 86 -14.07 1.83 -28.15
N PRO A 87 -13.12 2.65 -27.67
CA PRO A 87 -12.69 2.67 -26.27
C PRO A 87 -13.80 2.77 -25.23
N ILE A 88 -14.74 3.69 -25.43
CA ILE A 88 -15.81 3.94 -24.46
C ILE A 88 -16.77 2.74 -24.38
N ALA A 89 -17.06 2.12 -25.52
CA ALA A 89 -17.89 0.92 -25.56
C ALA A 89 -17.17 -0.27 -24.93
N PHE A 90 -15.87 -0.41 -25.17
CA PHE A 90 -15.03 -1.45 -24.57
C PHE A 90 -15.05 -1.38 -23.04
N ILE A 91 -14.80 -0.21 -22.45
CA ILE A 91 -14.85 -0.05 -20.99
C ILE A 91 -16.25 -0.32 -20.45
N ARG A 92 -17.31 0.19 -21.09
CA ARG A 92 -18.68 -0.11 -20.65
C ARG A 92 -18.95 -1.62 -20.64
N TRP A 93 -18.51 -2.32 -21.68
CA TRP A 93 -18.65 -3.77 -21.75
C TRP A 93 -17.82 -4.46 -20.65
N LEU A 94 -16.57 -4.03 -20.44
CA LEU A 94 -15.67 -4.59 -19.45
C LEU A 94 -16.24 -4.43 -18.03
N MET A 95 -16.74 -3.26 -17.69
CA MET A 95 -17.35 -2.97 -16.39
C MET A 95 -18.63 -3.77 -16.14
N LYS A 96 -19.40 -4.10 -17.19
CA LYS A 96 -20.58 -4.98 -17.06
C LYS A 96 -20.22 -6.43 -16.71
N GLN A 97 -18.98 -6.86 -16.96
CA GLN A 97 -18.53 -8.19 -16.55
C GLN A 97 -18.06 -8.23 -15.09
N GLN A 98 -17.88 -7.06 -14.45
CA GLN A 98 -17.39 -6.97 -13.08
C GLN A 98 -18.55 -6.92 -12.10
N ASP A 99 -18.33 -7.47 -10.91
CA ASP A 99 -19.20 -7.19 -9.78
C ASP A 99 -18.84 -5.82 -9.20
N LEU A 100 -19.64 -4.81 -9.54
CA LEU A 100 -19.36 -3.44 -9.13
C LEU A 100 -19.48 -3.24 -7.61
N ALA A 101 -20.23 -4.09 -6.90
CA ALA A 101 -20.38 -3.99 -5.45
C ALA A 101 -19.08 -4.26 -4.69
N PHE A 102 -18.15 -5.02 -5.29
CA PHE A 102 -16.87 -5.39 -4.69
C PHE A 102 -15.72 -4.87 -5.55
N ALA A 103 -15.40 -3.59 -5.41
CA ALA A 103 -14.26 -3.00 -6.11
C ALA A 103 -12.95 -3.73 -5.74
N PRO A 104 -12.01 -3.93 -6.70
CA PRO A 104 -10.78 -4.69 -6.49
C PRO A 104 -9.94 -4.27 -5.27
N HIS A 105 -9.76 -2.96 -5.03
CA HIS A 105 -9.03 -2.47 -3.85
C HIS A 105 -9.69 -2.84 -2.52
N VAL A 106 -11.02 -2.97 -2.47
CA VAL A 106 -11.74 -3.40 -1.26
C VAL A 106 -11.45 -4.87 -1.00
N LEU A 107 -11.44 -5.70 -2.05
CA LEU A 107 -11.06 -7.12 -1.94
C LEU A 107 -9.60 -7.25 -1.48
N ALA A 108 -8.69 -6.44 -2.03
CA ALA A 108 -7.29 -6.41 -1.62
C ALA A 108 -7.13 -5.99 -0.15
N GLN A 109 -7.90 -5.00 0.31
CA GLN A 109 -7.88 -4.58 1.72
C GLN A 109 -8.37 -5.69 2.65
N ILE A 110 -9.48 -6.36 2.29
CA ILE A 110 -10.01 -7.50 3.06
C ILE A 110 -8.95 -8.61 3.15
N ALA A 111 -8.28 -8.94 2.04
CA ALA A 111 -7.23 -9.95 2.03
C ALA A 111 -6.03 -9.57 2.92
N ALA A 112 -5.61 -8.30 2.89
CA ALA A 112 -4.53 -7.80 3.74
C ALA A 112 -4.91 -7.83 5.24
N ASP A 113 -6.15 -7.48 5.57
CA ASP A 113 -6.65 -7.53 6.95
C ASP A 113 -6.72 -8.98 7.46
N GLN A 114 -7.12 -9.92 6.59
CA GLN A 114 -7.12 -11.35 6.90
C GLN A 114 -5.70 -11.89 7.14
N GLU A 115 -4.74 -11.52 6.29
CA GLU A 115 -3.34 -11.92 6.47
C GLU A 115 -2.75 -11.36 7.76
N LYS A 116 -3.05 -10.09 8.07
CA LYS A 116 -2.61 -9.45 9.31
C LYS A 116 -3.19 -10.17 10.53
N ALA A 117 -4.48 -10.46 10.54
CA ALA A 117 -5.14 -11.19 11.62
C ALA A 117 -4.53 -12.60 11.80
N GLU A 118 -4.17 -13.27 10.70
CA GLU A 118 -3.52 -14.57 10.77
C GLU A 118 -2.11 -14.49 11.36
N ARG A 119 -1.31 -13.49 10.98
CA ARG A 119 0.01 -13.25 11.59
C ARG A 119 -0.09 -12.95 13.08
N GLU A 120 -1.08 -12.17 13.50
CA GLU A 120 -1.34 -11.89 14.92
C GLU A 120 -1.73 -13.17 15.69
N ARG A 121 -2.53 -14.06 15.09
CA ARG A 121 -2.84 -15.37 15.69
C ARG A 121 -1.59 -16.25 15.83
N GLN A 122 -0.74 -16.26 14.81
CA GLN A 122 0.51 -17.01 14.84
C GLN A 122 1.49 -16.46 15.88
N SER A 123 1.62 -15.14 16.00
CA SER A 123 2.46 -14.53 17.04
C SER A 123 1.93 -14.83 18.43
N ALA A 124 0.63 -14.73 18.65
CA ALA A 124 0.01 -15.06 19.94
C ALA A 124 0.20 -16.54 20.29
N ALA A 125 0.09 -17.46 19.32
CA ALA A 125 0.34 -18.87 19.53
C ALA A 125 1.81 -19.14 19.95
N LEU A 126 2.76 -18.50 19.28
CA LEU A 126 4.19 -18.59 19.63
C LEU A 126 4.50 -17.95 20.98
N GLU A 127 3.84 -16.85 21.35
CA GLU A 127 3.99 -16.23 22.66
C GLU A 127 3.46 -17.12 23.77
N MET A 128 2.26 -17.70 23.63
CA MET A 128 1.74 -18.68 24.57
C MET A 128 2.66 -19.91 24.69
N GLU A 129 3.23 -20.37 23.58
CA GLU A 129 4.20 -21.47 23.59
C GLU A 129 5.49 -21.08 24.32
N ARG A 130 6.02 -19.87 24.07
CA ARG A 130 7.18 -19.32 24.78
C ARG A 130 6.92 -19.19 26.27
N GLU A 131 5.75 -18.69 26.68
CA GLU A 131 5.36 -18.59 28.09
C GLU A 131 5.28 -19.96 28.75
N ARG A 132 4.73 -20.96 28.06
CA ARG A 132 4.73 -22.35 28.55
C ARG A 132 6.14 -22.88 28.76
N TYR A 133 7.03 -22.74 27.78
CA TYR A 133 8.44 -23.16 27.95
C TYR A 133 9.17 -22.33 29.01
N ALA A 134 8.91 -21.03 29.10
CA ALA A 134 9.48 -20.14 30.10
C ALA A 134 8.96 -20.39 31.52
N SER A 135 7.90 -21.19 31.70
CA SER A 135 7.36 -21.60 32.99
C SER A 135 7.46 -23.11 33.25
N ALA A 136 7.92 -23.90 32.27
CA ALA A 136 7.94 -25.37 32.32
C ALA A 136 8.90 -25.99 33.36
N ALA A 137 9.87 -25.22 33.88
CA ALA A 137 10.83 -25.71 34.86
C ALA A 137 10.93 -24.74 36.05
N PRO A 138 10.96 -25.23 37.30
CA PRO A 138 11.18 -24.40 38.48
C PRO A 138 12.44 -23.55 38.35
N GLU A 139 12.46 -22.38 39.01
CA GLU A 139 13.58 -21.43 38.91
C GLU A 139 14.93 -22.06 39.28
N ASP A 140 14.94 -22.96 40.26
CA ASP A 140 16.12 -23.68 40.75
C ASP A 140 16.40 -25.00 40.04
N SER A 141 15.73 -25.27 38.91
CA SER A 141 15.98 -26.50 38.16
C SER A 141 17.44 -26.57 37.67
N PRO A 142 18.09 -27.75 37.74
CA PRO A 142 19.46 -27.94 37.26
C PRO A 142 19.66 -27.47 35.81
N GLY A 143 18.64 -27.65 34.95
CA GLY A 143 18.65 -27.17 33.57
C GLY A 143 18.73 -25.65 33.43
N ARG A 144 17.97 -24.88 34.23
CA ARG A 144 18.04 -23.40 34.21
C ARG A 144 19.36 -22.89 34.75
N GLN A 145 19.89 -23.51 35.79
CA GLN A 145 21.19 -23.15 36.35
C GLN A 145 22.31 -23.36 35.31
N ALA A 146 22.31 -24.50 34.62
CA ALA A 146 23.24 -24.79 33.53
C ALA A 146 23.12 -23.77 32.37
N ALA A 147 21.90 -23.45 31.93
CA ALA A 147 21.67 -22.47 30.87
C ALA A 147 22.15 -21.06 31.25
N ARG A 148 21.91 -20.61 32.50
CA ARG A 148 22.41 -19.32 33.02
C ARG A 148 23.94 -19.25 33.01
N LEU A 149 24.63 -20.34 33.36
CA LEU A 149 26.09 -20.42 33.32
C LEU A 149 26.63 -20.30 31.88
N VAL A 150 26.00 -20.99 30.92
CA VAL A 150 26.38 -20.92 29.50
C VAL A 150 26.17 -19.52 28.94
N ALA A 151 25.03 -18.88 29.23
CA ALA A 151 24.74 -17.52 28.78
C ALA A 151 25.75 -16.49 29.32
N ARG A 152 26.15 -16.61 30.60
CA ARG A 152 27.21 -15.79 31.20
C ARG A 152 28.55 -15.95 30.46
N ARG A 153 28.99 -17.20 30.25
CA ARG A 153 30.24 -17.48 29.51
C ARG A 153 30.22 -16.93 28.09
N ALA A 154 29.09 -17.03 27.40
CA ALA A 154 28.92 -16.47 26.05
C ALA A 154 29.03 -14.93 26.07
N ALA A 155 28.40 -14.26 27.04
CA ALA A 155 28.49 -12.81 27.22
C ALA A 155 29.92 -12.35 27.55
N ASP A 156 30.63 -13.08 28.40
CA ASP A 156 32.03 -12.81 28.73
C ASP A 156 32.93 -12.95 27.48
N THR A 157 32.73 -14.01 26.70
CA THR A 157 33.47 -14.24 25.45
C THR A 157 33.21 -13.12 24.43
N ALA A 158 31.96 -12.67 24.30
CA ALA A 158 31.60 -11.56 23.41
C ALA A 158 32.23 -10.24 23.88
N ARG A 159 32.32 -10.01 25.20
CA ARG A 159 33.00 -8.86 25.78
C ARG A 159 34.50 -8.88 25.46
N CYS A 160 35.17 -10.01 25.67
CA CYS A 160 36.59 -10.17 25.32
C CYS A 160 36.82 -9.88 23.83
N ARG A 161 36.02 -10.46 22.94
CA ARG A 161 36.12 -10.20 21.50
C ARG A 161 35.96 -8.72 21.15
N LYS A 162 35.00 -8.01 21.76
CA LYS A 162 34.82 -6.56 21.53
C LYS A 162 36.05 -5.78 21.98
N VAL A 163 36.61 -6.10 23.15
CA VAL A 163 37.84 -5.47 23.65
C VAL A 163 39.00 -5.74 22.70
N ASP A 164 39.16 -6.97 22.22
CA ASP A 164 40.20 -7.34 21.25
C ASP A 164 40.05 -6.58 19.93
N THR A 165 38.82 -6.45 19.42
CA THR A 165 38.54 -5.69 18.19
C THR A 165 38.86 -4.21 18.40
N SER A 166 38.40 -3.60 19.50
CA SER A 166 38.73 -2.20 19.81
C SER A 166 40.22 -1.97 20.04
N ALA A 167 40.95 -2.94 20.62
CA ALA A 167 42.40 -2.88 20.78
C ALA A 167 43.14 -2.92 19.43
N ARG A 168 42.69 -3.77 18.50
CA ARG A 168 43.23 -3.83 17.13
C ARG A 168 42.95 -2.54 16.35
N GLU A 169 41.73 -2.02 16.45
CA GLU A 169 41.35 -0.75 15.82
C GLU A 169 42.20 0.41 16.36
N ASN A 170 42.40 0.49 17.68
CA ASN A 170 43.24 1.52 18.29
C ASN A 170 44.72 1.37 17.87
N ALA A 171 45.26 0.15 17.80
CA ALA A 171 46.62 -0.11 17.33
C ALA A 171 46.83 0.20 15.84
N ALA A 172 45.77 0.13 15.02
CA ALA A 172 45.81 0.45 13.59
C ALA A 172 45.64 1.95 13.30
N GLN A 173 45.27 2.77 14.30
CA GLN A 173 45.21 4.22 14.11
C GLN A 173 46.63 4.83 14.25
N PRO A 174 47.16 5.50 13.22
CA PRO A 174 48.42 6.21 13.34
C PRO A 174 48.24 7.40 14.30
N VAL A 175 48.90 7.35 15.45
CA VAL A 175 48.93 8.45 16.41
C VAL A 175 49.73 9.60 15.80
N TRP A 176 49.05 10.56 15.19
CA TRP A 176 49.66 11.82 14.76
C TRP A 176 49.89 12.69 16.00
N ILE A 177 50.97 12.44 16.75
CA ILE A 177 51.41 13.40 17.77
C ILE A 177 51.94 14.63 17.03
N THR A 178 51.09 15.63 16.82
CA THR A 178 51.49 16.94 16.30
C THR A 178 52.38 17.63 17.33
N HIS A 179 53.69 17.59 17.12
CA HIS A 179 54.60 18.58 17.67
C HIS A 179 54.33 19.92 16.98
N LEU A 180 53.52 20.77 17.62
CA LEU A 180 53.49 22.20 17.35
C LEU A 180 54.87 22.77 17.72
N ARG A 181 55.75 22.93 16.73
CA ARG A 181 57.00 23.68 16.85
C ARG A 181 56.73 25.12 16.41
N ASP A 182 56.90 26.00 17.38
CA ASP A 182 57.21 27.43 17.32
C ASP A 182 57.41 28.04 15.93
N LEU A 183 56.47 28.90 15.53
CA LEU A 183 56.71 29.95 14.55
C LEU A 183 57.27 31.17 15.30
N GLY A 184 58.59 31.37 15.23
CA GLY A 184 59.24 32.63 15.62
C GLY A 184 59.06 33.70 14.54
N PRO A 185 58.84 34.98 14.90
CA PRO A 185 58.67 36.08 13.94
C PRO A 185 60.02 36.65 13.45
N GLN A 186 60.03 37.21 12.24
CA GLN A 186 61.09 38.05 11.69
C GLN A 186 61.07 39.45 12.32
#